data_AF-A0A5N6ZTV7-F1
#
_entry.id   AF-A0A5N6ZTV7-F1
#
_cell.length_a   1.000
_cell.length_b   1.000
_cell.length_c   1.000
_cell.angle_alpha   90.00
_cell.angle_beta   90.00
_cell.angle_gamma   90.00
#
_symmetry.space_group_name_H-M   'P 1'
#
loop_
_entity.id
_entity.type
_entity.pdbx_description
1 polymer ?
#
loop_
_entity_poly.entity_id
_entity_poly.type
_entity_poly.pdbx_seq_one_letter_code
_entity_poly.pdbx_strand_id
1 'polypeptide(L)' 'MNNVDPVIIEKDGERTSWGKWGFATLKEMVYRGVVSTTMIYDERPVFDHFRYVNDKLIAGIMEGKTLGEDFFFYLKR' A
#
# COMPACT_ATOMS: atom_id res chain seq x y z
N MET A 1 -0.74 -0.52 17.92
CA MET A 1 -1.28 -1.23 16.75
C MET A 1 -0.82 -0.46 15.52
N ASN A 2 -0.34 -1.16 14.48
CA ASN A 2 0.48 -0.60 13.40
C ASN A 2 -0.34 0.25 12.43
N ASN A 3 -0.58 1.51 12.77
CA ASN A 3 -1.20 2.48 11.86
C ASN A 3 -0.14 2.96 10.86
N VAL A 4 -0.45 2.84 9.58
CA VAL A 4 0.37 3.31 8.46
C VAL A 4 -0.42 4.40 7.73
N ASP A 5 0.25 5.48 7.38
CA ASP A 5 -0.28 6.48 6.45
C ASP A 5 -0.02 6.00 5.02
N PRO A 6 -1.06 5.59 4.26
CA PRO A 6 -0.85 4.91 2.98
C PRO A 6 -0.52 5.88 1.84
N VAL A 7 -0.92 7.15 1.96
CA VAL A 7 -0.70 8.17 0.93
C VAL A 7 0.03 9.36 1.54
N ILE A 8 1.33 9.44 1.23
CA ILE A 8 2.18 10.57 1.58
C ILE A 8 2.26 11.51 0.38
N ILE A 9 2.00 12.78 0.62
CA ILE A 9 2.14 13.85 -0.37
C ILE A 9 3.26 14.80 0.03
N GLU A 10 3.80 15.51 -0.94
CA GLU A 10 4.60 16.70 -0.67
C GLU A 10 3.67 17.90 -0.51
N LYS A 11 3.80 18.61 0.59
CA LYS A 11 3.07 19.86 0.87
C LYS A 11 4.04 20.84 1.50
N ASP A 12 4.19 22.02 0.89
CA ASP A 12 5.06 23.10 1.38
C ASP A 12 6.53 22.65 1.61
N GLY A 13 7.02 21.71 0.79
CA GLY A 13 8.38 21.15 0.89
C GLY A 13 8.54 20.03 1.93
N GLU A 14 7.47 19.65 2.63
CA GLU A 14 7.49 18.57 3.62
C GLU A 14 6.66 17.36 3.17
N ARG A 15 7.12 16.16 3.54
CA ARG A 15 6.36 14.92 3.36
C ARG A 15 5.30 14.81 4.46
N THR A 16 4.03 14.88 4.06
CA THR A 16 2.89 14.87 4.99
C THR A 16 1.88 13.81 4.57
N SER A 17 1.25 13.16 5.55
CA SER A 17 0.10 12.29 5.28
C SER A 17 -1.04 13.08 4.65
N TRP A 18 -1.60 12.58 3.56
CA TRP A 18 -2.73 13.26 2.92
C TRP A 18 -4.01 13.22 3.77
N GLY A 19 -4.15 12.20 4.63
CA GLY A 19 -5.30 12.00 5.51
C GLY A 19 -6.63 11.64 4.82
N LYS A 20 -6.79 11.89 3.51
CA LYS A 20 -8.05 11.62 2.79
C LYS A 20 -8.32 10.14 2.47
N TRP A 21 -7.31 9.28 2.66
CA TRP A 21 -7.41 7.85 2.41
C TRP A 21 -7.53 7.00 3.68
N GLY A 22 -7.68 7.66 4.84
CA GLY A 22 -7.66 7.00 6.14
C GLY A 22 -6.28 6.41 6.46
N PHE A 23 -6.26 5.55 7.47
CA PHE A 23 -5.09 4.76 7.81
C PHE A 23 -5.14 3.39 7.15
N ALA A 24 -4.02 2.68 7.24
CA ALA A 24 -3.91 1.30 6.83
C ALA A 24 -3.15 0.47 7.85
N THR A 25 -3.34 -0.84 7.77
CA THR A 25 -2.63 -1.82 8.59
C THR A 25 -1.83 -2.79 7.71
N LEU A 26 -0.63 -3.15 8.13
CA LEU A 26 0.15 -4.22 7.48
C LEU A 26 -0.18 -5.59 8.06
N LYS A 27 -0.42 -6.56 7.18
CA LYS A 27 -0.66 -7.98 7.51
C LYS A 27 0.08 -8.89 6.54
N GLU A 28 0.33 -10.12 6.96
CA GLU A 28 0.70 -11.20 6.03
C GLU A 28 -0.58 -11.76 5.41
N MET A 29 -0.63 -11.82 4.08
CA MET A 29 -1.78 -12.31 3.31
C MET A 29 -1.30 -13.18 2.15
N VAL A 30 -2.06 -14.22 1.81
CA VAL A 30 -1.79 -15.01 0.60
C VAL A 30 -2.38 -14.27 -0.60
N TYR A 31 -1.54 -13.89 -1.56
CA TYR A 31 -1.96 -13.30 -2.84
C TYR A 31 -1.41 -14.14 -3.99
N ARG A 32 -2.32 -14.64 -4.85
CA ARG A 32 -2.01 -15.53 -5.98
C ARG A 32 -1.09 -16.71 -5.57
N GLY A 33 -1.41 -17.33 -4.43
CA GLY A 33 -0.74 -18.54 -3.93
C GLY A 33 0.56 -18.32 -3.15
N VAL A 34 1.01 -17.07 -2.95
CA VAL A 34 2.24 -16.78 -2.21
C VAL A 34 1.98 -15.73 -1.14
N VAL A 35 2.46 -15.97 0.09
CA VAL A 35 2.40 -15.02 1.20
C VAL A 35 3.11 -13.71 0.81
N SER A 36 2.46 -12.59 1.09
CA SER A 36 2.93 -11.23 0.88
C SER A 36 2.70 -10.40 2.12
N THR A 37 3.57 -9.42 2.37
CA THR A 37 3.18 -8.26 3.17
C THR A 37 2.12 -7.49 2.39
N THR A 38 0.99 -7.22 3.02
CA THR A 38 -0.14 -6.52 2.41
C THR A 38 -0.56 -5.36 3.28
N MET A 39 -0.67 -4.18 2.68
CA MET A 39 -1.27 -3.01 3.30
C MET A 39 -2.78 -3.03 3.02
N ILE A 40 -3.56 -3.05 4.10
CA ILE A 40 -5.01 -3.09 4.09
C ILE A 40 -5.51 -1.72 4.52
N TYR A 41 -6.25 -1.04 3.65
CA TYR A 41 -6.80 0.27 3.98
C TYR A 41 -7.99 0.09 4.93
N ASP A 42 -7.97 0.78 6.07
CA ASP A 42 -8.97 0.54 7.12
C ASP A 42 -10.37 1.01 6.69
N GLU A 43 -10.44 2.06 5.86
CA GLU A 43 -11.68 2.70 5.41
C GLU A 43 -12.04 2.39 3.95
N ARG A 44 -11.27 1.55 3.26
CA ARG A 44 -11.45 1.27 1.83
C ARG A 44 -11.26 -0.21 1.53
N PRO A 45 -12.07 -0.81 0.65
CA PRO A 45 -11.91 -2.21 0.24
C PRO A 45 -10.77 -2.36 -0.79
N VAL A 46 -9.57 -1.94 -0.38
CA VAL A 46 -8.34 -1.88 -1.19
C VAL A 46 -7.21 -2.58 -0.45
N PHE A 47 -6.40 -3.32 -1.20
CA PHE A 47 -5.26 -4.09 -0.72
C PHE A 47 -4.06 -3.81 -1.60
N ASP A 48 -2.94 -3.43 -0.99
CA ASP A 48 -1.66 -3.33 -1.68
C ASP A 48 -0.79 -4.53 -1.31
N HIS A 49 -0.57 -5.44 -2.25
CA HIS A 49 0.29 -6.60 -2.05
C HIS A 49 1.72 -6.29 -2.49
N PHE A 50 2.68 -6.44 -1.57
CA PHE A 50 4.08 -6.14 -1.85
C PHE A 50 4.90 -7.37 -2.21
N ARG A 51 5.84 -7.18 -3.14
CA ARG A 51 6.88 -8.14 -3.51
C ARG A 51 8.25 -7.47 -3.38
N TYR A 52 9.16 -8.18 -2.72
CA TYR A 52 10.55 -7.78 -2.64
C TYR A 52 11.21 -7.78 -4.03
N VAL A 53 11.96 -6.73 -4.35
CA VAL A 53 12.80 -6.65 -5.55
C VAL A 53 14.27 -6.54 -5.15
N ASN A 54 14.60 -5.56 -4.30
CA ASN A 54 15.91 -5.40 -3.65
C ASN A 54 15.79 -4.51 -2.39
N ASP A 55 16.89 -4.31 -1.66
CA ASP A 55 16.93 -3.52 -0.41
C ASP A 55 16.38 -2.08 -0.51
N LYS A 56 16.29 -1.53 -1.73
CA LYS A 56 15.83 -0.16 -1.99
C LYS A 56 14.55 -0.09 -2.81
N LEU A 57 13.97 -1.23 -3.22
CA LEU A 57 12.85 -1.29 -4.15
C LEU A 57 11.91 -2.44 -3.78
N ILE A 58 10.62 -2.11 -3.69
CA ILE A 58 9.54 -3.09 -3.62
C ILE A 58 8.52 -2.82 -4.73
N ALA A 59 7.97 -3.87 -5.30
CA ALA A 59 6.84 -3.79 -6.22
C ALA A 59 5.54 -3.95 -5.45
N GLY A 60 4.49 -3.25 -5.87
CA GLY A 60 3.16 -3.29 -5.30
C GLY A 60 2.12 -3.57 -6.37
N ILE A 61 1.10 -4.36 -6.01
CA ILE A 61 -0.12 -4.51 -6.79
C ILE A 61 -1.27 -4.08 -5.90
N MET A 62 -2.02 -3.08 -6.36
CA MET A 62 -3.22 -2.58 -5.72
C MET A 62 -4.42 -3.29 -6.34
N GLU A 63 -5.17 -4.03 -5.53
CA GLU A 63 -6.46 -4.61 -5.90
C GLU A 63 -7.58 -4.07 -5.02
N GLY A 64 -8.81 -4.14 -5.50
CA GLY A 64 -9.97 -3.73 -4.72
C GLY A 64 -11.21 -3.60 -5.58
N LYS A 65 -12.39 -3.78 -4.97
CA LYS A 65 -13.67 -3.77 -5.70
C LYS A 65 -14.00 -2.43 -6.36
N THR A 66 -13.41 -1.35 -5.86
CA THR A 66 -13.58 0.01 -6.40
C THR A 66 -12.59 0.33 -7.51
N LEU A 67 -11.59 -0.53 -7.72
CA LEU A 67 -10.64 -0.43 -8.82
C LEU A 67 -11.21 -1.19 -10.01
N GLY A 68 -11.22 -0.56 -11.20
CA GLY A 68 -11.70 -1.22 -12.41
C GLY A 68 -10.79 -2.39 -12.81
N GLU A 69 -9.48 -2.22 -12.64
CA GLU A 69 -8.44 -3.23 -12.89
C GLU A 69 -7.33 -3.10 -11.83
N ASP A 70 -6.54 -4.16 -11.66
CA ASP A 70 -5.36 -4.17 -10.79
C ASP A 70 -4.36 -3.08 -11.22
N PHE A 71 -3.89 -2.27 -10.27
CA PHE A 71 -2.91 -1.22 -10.52
C PHE A 71 -1.53 -1.62 -9.99
N PHE A 72 -0.49 -1.48 -10.83
CA PHE A 72 0.88 -1.83 -10.47
C PHE A 72 1.68 -0.58 -10.12
N PHE A 73 2.47 -0.65 -9.05
CA PHE A 73 3.33 0.43 -8.61
C PHE A 73 4.62 -0.09 -7.98
N TYR A 74 5.52 0.82 -7.59
CA TYR A 74 6.71 0.48 -6.82
C TYR A 74 6.98 1.56 -5.77
N LEU A 75 7.61 1.16 -4.66
CA LEU A 75 8.12 2.09 -3.66
C LEU A 75 9.64 2.01 -3.63
N LYS A 76 10.28 3.17 -3.58
CA LYS A 76 11.72 3.32 -3.43
C LYS A 76 12.02 4.04 -2.12
N ARG A 77 13.02 3.55 -1.40
CA ARG A 77 13.48 4.16 -0.14
C ARG A 77 14.14 5.52 -0.37
#